data_AF-A0A956U0S5-F1
#
_entry.id   AF-A0A956U0S5-F1
#
_cell.length_a   1.000
_cell.length_b   1.000
_cell.length_c   1.000
_cell.angle_alpha   90.00
_cell.angle_beta   90.00
_cell.angle_gamma   90.00
#
_symmetry.space_group_name_H-M   'P 1'
#
loop_
_entity.id
_entity.type
_entity.pdbx_description
1 polymer ?
#
loop_
_entity_poly.entity_id
_entity_poly.type
_entity_poly.pdbx_seq_one_letter_code
_entity_poly.pdbx_strand_id
1 'polypeptide(L)'
;LAEEGGAPVIMSILIALILFFVTASVVVLGFSRRRSVIVYLLALSLLLGPRIPLGQVTDMQRLDIRIDDLITFLMCLIALSLFVLRKTKINYPAYMQFLILFIFVSLVSTVYAVGYLGFPVSSSALFWGKELSYISLCFTVPFFITKREEVVTLIKVVCVGMALNIAWLAYQILTNTKGQLINFVEYTPSYGFTLIGDFPSFQVASVYSYALILFTILYFGWKKNPILLGLMLGSFVGLFATLSRSFIACTFLVIALMTIYVVFRRRALSIKNVTIVLAFVIMTLAAGFWIYDFLAAHDFPIFRLEASQTSHALTEVRNEGIWKPLWYSFIENPIIGYGKGGVFQLLGNFDEAHNYFLRIMIETGVIGTAFFLLFLFYLLRTSFMLIGRTRDRAVYILALNMIMTTVVLCMVSMGQDGFYSSKLAIPFYMNVGLINLAYMKRRPHAAAAPVRYSREYAQPNLGHGRTA
;
A
#
# COMPACT_ATOMS: atom_id res chain seq x y z
N LEU A 1 30.45 -12.03 10.42
CA LEU A 1 29.38 -13.02 10.15
C LEU A 1 29.77 -14.10 9.12
N ALA A 2 30.50 -13.80 8.04
CA ALA A 2 31.08 -14.83 7.17
C ALA A 2 32.23 -15.62 7.83
N GLU A 3 32.88 -15.05 8.85
CA GLU A 3 34.00 -15.68 9.58
C GLU A 3 33.58 -16.44 10.86
N GLU A 4 32.34 -16.31 11.33
CA GLU A 4 31.88 -16.88 12.61
C GLU A 4 30.69 -17.86 12.47
N GLY A 5 30.78 -18.83 11.54
CA GLY A 5 29.88 -19.99 11.56
C GLY A 5 28.38 -19.72 11.36
N GLY A 6 27.97 -18.54 10.88
CA GLY A 6 26.56 -18.18 10.65
C GLY A 6 25.97 -18.73 9.34
N ALA A 7 26.80 -19.00 8.33
CA ALA A 7 26.36 -19.49 7.03
C ALA A 7 25.63 -20.85 7.07
N PRO A 8 26.06 -21.87 7.85
CA PRO A 8 25.34 -23.14 7.98
C PRO A 8 23.95 -22.97 8.61
N VAL A 9 23.79 -22.06 9.58
CA VAL A 9 22.52 -21.82 10.28
C VAL A 9 21.53 -21.14 9.36
N ILE A 10 21.96 -20.09 8.64
CA ILE A 10 21.13 -19.39 7.66
C ILE A 10 20.71 -20.36 6.54
N MET A 11 21.64 -21.18 6.04
CA MET A 11 21.36 -22.17 5.00
C MET A 11 20.40 -23.26 5.48
N SER A 12 20.51 -23.71 6.74
CA SER A 12 19.58 -24.67 7.35
C SER A 12 18.17 -24.09 7.53
N ILE A 13 18.06 -22.82 7.94
CA ILE A 13 16.78 -22.11 8.03
C ILE A 13 16.16 -21.95 6.65
N LEU A 14 16.97 -21.60 5.64
CA LEU A 14 16.51 -21.43 4.27
C LEU A 14 16.00 -22.76 3.68
N ILE A 15 16.72 -23.86 3.92
CA ILE A 15 16.32 -25.21 3.50
C ILE A 15 15.04 -25.64 4.22
N ALA A 16 14.93 -25.41 5.54
CA ALA A 16 13.73 -25.73 6.30
C ALA A 16 12.52 -24.92 5.81
N LEU A 17 12.71 -23.63 5.50
CA LEU A 17 11.67 -22.79 4.90
C LEU A 17 11.28 -23.29 3.51
N ILE A 18 12.24 -23.60 2.64
CA ILE A 18 11.97 -24.15 1.30
C ILE A 18 11.19 -25.47 1.41
N LEU A 19 11.61 -26.40 2.27
CA LEU A 19 10.92 -27.67 2.47
C LEU A 19 9.51 -27.47 3.04
N PHE A 20 9.35 -26.57 4.02
CA PHE A 20 8.04 -26.19 4.54
C PHE A 20 7.15 -25.61 3.43
N PHE A 21 7.70 -24.75 2.56
CA PHE A 21 6.97 -24.11 1.47
C PHE A 21 6.63 -25.06 0.33
N VAL A 22 7.52 -26.00 -0.01
CA VAL A 22 7.23 -27.07 -0.96
C VAL A 22 6.12 -27.95 -0.42
N THR A 23 6.21 -28.35 0.85
CA THR A 23 5.17 -29.16 1.52
C THR A 23 3.85 -28.39 1.59
N ALA A 24 3.88 -27.11 1.98
CA ALA A 24 2.70 -26.24 2.00
C ALA A 24 2.12 -26.02 0.58
N SER A 25 2.95 -25.93 -0.45
CA SER A 25 2.50 -25.82 -1.84
C SER A 25 1.80 -27.08 -2.31
N VAL A 26 2.37 -28.26 -2.02
CA VAL A 26 1.76 -29.56 -2.32
C VAL A 26 0.44 -29.72 -1.58
N VAL A 27 0.40 -29.32 -0.30
CA VAL A 27 -0.82 -29.33 0.52
C VAL A 27 -1.86 -28.33 0.00
N VAL A 28 -1.48 -27.10 -0.36
CA VAL A 28 -2.37 -26.06 -0.92
C VAL A 28 -2.89 -26.45 -2.30
N LEU A 29 -2.07 -27.11 -3.12
CA LEU A 29 -2.49 -27.70 -4.40
C LEU A 29 -3.49 -28.83 -4.18
N GLY A 30 -3.33 -29.63 -3.11
CA GLY A 30 -4.33 -30.60 -2.65
C GLY A 30 -5.62 -29.94 -2.13
N PHE A 31 -5.53 -28.81 -1.43
CA PHE A 31 -6.66 -28.02 -0.91
C PHE A 31 -7.25 -27.05 -1.95
N SER A 32 -7.56 -27.58 -3.14
CA SER A 32 -8.15 -26.82 -4.26
C SER A 32 -9.39 -25.97 -3.90
N ARG A 33 -10.10 -26.32 -2.80
CA ARG A 33 -11.33 -25.63 -2.37
C ARG A 33 -11.12 -24.28 -1.65
N ARG A 34 -9.93 -23.93 -1.13
CA ARG A 34 -9.73 -22.70 -0.31
C ARG A 34 -8.43 -21.94 -0.59
N ARG A 35 -8.11 -21.74 -1.87
CA ARG A 35 -6.92 -20.98 -2.31
C ARG A 35 -6.84 -19.56 -1.74
N SER A 36 -7.97 -18.92 -1.47
CA SER A 36 -8.02 -17.56 -0.90
C SER A 36 -7.33 -17.43 0.47
N VAL A 37 -7.14 -18.54 1.20
CA VAL A 37 -6.50 -18.55 2.53
C VAL A 37 -5.09 -17.97 2.48
N ILE A 38 -4.32 -18.18 1.40
CA ILE A 38 -2.97 -17.61 1.29
C ILE A 38 -2.99 -16.07 1.26
N VAL A 39 -4.01 -15.47 0.63
CA VAL A 39 -4.17 -14.02 0.59
C VAL A 39 -4.62 -13.49 1.96
N TYR A 40 -5.42 -14.27 2.70
CA TYR A 40 -5.77 -13.93 4.08
C TYR A 40 -4.56 -13.97 5.00
N LEU A 41 -3.70 -14.99 4.85
CA LEU A 41 -2.45 -15.09 5.58
C LEU A 41 -1.50 -13.94 5.23
N LEU A 42 -1.39 -13.56 3.95
CA LEU A 42 -0.61 -12.40 3.53
C LEU A 42 -1.13 -11.10 4.16
N ALA A 43 -2.45 -10.89 4.17
CA ALA A 43 -3.04 -9.70 4.80
C ALA A 43 -2.80 -9.68 6.32
N LEU A 44 -2.86 -10.84 6.98
CA LEU A 44 -2.60 -10.94 8.41
C LEU A 44 -1.11 -10.75 8.73
N SER A 45 -0.20 -11.33 7.96
CA SER A 45 1.25 -11.15 8.12
C SER A 45 1.67 -9.71 7.82
N LEU A 46 1.01 -9.03 6.90
CA LEU A 46 1.22 -7.60 6.68
C LEU A 46 0.90 -6.80 7.96
N LEU A 47 -0.16 -7.14 8.68
CA LEU A 47 -0.62 -6.38 9.84
C LEU A 47 0.09 -6.78 11.15
N LEU A 48 0.46 -8.06 11.30
CA LEU A 48 0.98 -8.61 12.55
C LEU A 48 2.39 -9.19 12.43
N GLY A 49 2.83 -9.47 11.21
CA GLY A 49 4.08 -10.18 10.94
C GLY A 49 5.31 -9.37 11.35
N PRO A 50 6.22 -9.97 12.13
CA PRO A 50 7.45 -9.32 12.58
C PRO A 50 8.50 -9.28 11.46
N ARG A 51 9.51 -8.43 11.65
CA ARG A 51 10.76 -8.49 10.87
C ARG A 51 11.71 -9.49 11.50
N ILE A 52 12.30 -10.33 10.69
CA ILE A 52 13.30 -11.30 11.11
C ILE A 52 14.65 -10.84 10.54
N PRO A 53 15.61 -10.43 11.38
CA PRO A 53 16.92 -10.04 10.90
C PRO A 53 17.68 -11.28 10.43
N LEU A 54 18.23 -11.23 9.21
CA LEU A 54 19.06 -12.29 8.63
C LEU A 54 20.56 -11.98 8.70
N GLY A 55 20.93 -10.74 9.00
CA GLY A 55 22.32 -10.29 9.09
C GLY A 55 22.47 -8.85 8.59
N GLN A 56 23.71 -8.38 8.48
CA GLN A 56 24.06 -7.09 7.90
C GLN A 56 24.64 -7.29 6.49
N VAL A 57 24.19 -6.48 5.53
CA VAL A 57 24.74 -6.41 4.16
C VAL A 57 25.94 -5.47 4.14
N THR A 58 25.82 -4.36 4.85
CA THR A 58 26.87 -3.37 5.10
C THR A 58 26.77 -2.91 6.56
N ASP A 59 27.75 -2.15 7.04
CA ASP A 59 27.73 -1.61 8.41
C ASP A 59 26.46 -0.80 8.73
N MET A 60 25.80 -0.27 7.71
CA MET A 60 24.58 0.54 7.85
C MET A 60 23.29 -0.17 7.42
N GLN A 61 23.37 -1.28 6.66
CA GLN A 61 22.19 -1.97 6.15
C GLN A 61 22.02 -3.36 6.75
N ARG A 62 20.88 -3.55 7.42
CA ARG A 62 20.44 -4.87 7.85
C ARG A 62 19.57 -5.52 6.78
N LEU A 63 19.83 -6.80 6.51
CA LEU A 63 18.95 -7.64 5.72
C LEU A 63 17.84 -8.16 6.63
N ASP A 64 16.64 -7.64 6.45
CA ASP A 64 15.43 -8.14 7.11
C ASP A 64 14.59 -8.95 6.13
N ILE A 65 14.16 -10.14 6.56
CA ILE A 65 13.11 -10.88 5.88
C ILE A 65 11.81 -10.77 6.67
N ARG A 66 10.69 -10.72 5.96
CA ARG A 66 9.37 -10.77 6.58
C ARG A 66 8.59 -11.98 6.12
N ILE A 67 7.64 -12.38 6.97
CA ILE A 67 6.69 -13.44 6.63
C ILE A 67 5.87 -13.05 5.38
N ASP A 68 5.53 -11.77 5.21
CA ASP A 68 4.84 -11.30 4.01
C ASP A 68 5.67 -11.42 2.73
N ASP A 69 6.99 -11.22 2.79
CA ASP A 69 7.87 -11.44 1.63
C ASP A 69 7.86 -12.92 1.21
N LEU A 70 7.95 -13.83 2.19
CA LEU A 70 7.91 -15.28 1.96
C LEU A 70 6.56 -15.75 1.39
N ILE A 71 5.44 -15.27 1.94
CA ILE A 71 4.10 -15.61 1.45
C ILE A 71 3.90 -15.07 0.03
N THR A 72 4.37 -13.84 -0.24
CA THR A 72 4.29 -13.25 -1.58
C THR A 72 5.06 -14.08 -2.60
N PHE A 73 6.28 -14.49 -2.26
CA PHE A 73 7.08 -15.39 -3.11
C PHE A 73 6.37 -16.73 -3.37
N LEU A 74 5.82 -17.36 -2.32
CA LEU A 74 5.05 -18.59 -2.44
C LEU A 74 3.84 -18.43 -3.35
N MET A 75 3.10 -17.33 -3.21
CA MET A 75 1.97 -17.00 -4.07
C MET A 75 2.39 -16.90 -5.54
N CYS A 76 3.56 -16.33 -5.83
CA CYS A 76 4.10 -16.24 -7.19
C CYS A 76 4.38 -17.63 -7.77
N LEU A 77 5.05 -18.50 -7.02
CA LEU A 77 5.37 -19.86 -7.47
C LEU A 77 4.10 -20.68 -7.75
N ILE A 78 3.11 -20.60 -6.86
CA ILE A 78 1.83 -21.29 -7.05
C ILE A 78 1.07 -20.72 -8.25
N ALA A 79 1.00 -19.39 -8.38
CA ALA A 79 0.33 -18.75 -9.52
C ALA A 79 1.00 -19.09 -10.86
N LEU A 80 2.33 -19.09 -10.91
CA LEU A 80 3.10 -19.49 -12.09
C LEU A 80 2.83 -20.96 -12.44
N SER A 81 2.85 -21.85 -11.45
CA SER A 81 2.53 -23.27 -11.63
C SER A 81 1.11 -23.46 -12.18
N LEU A 82 0.13 -22.74 -11.61
CA LEU A 82 -1.25 -22.78 -12.09
C LEU A 82 -1.39 -22.23 -13.51
N PHE A 83 -0.66 -21.16 -13.84
CA PHE A 83 -0.66 -20.57 -15.17
C PHE A 83 -0.13 -21.55 -16.23
N VAL A 84 1.02 -22.19 -15.96
CA VAL A 84 1.66 -23.18 -16.84
C VAL A 84 0.76 -24.40 -17.01
N LEU A 85 0.25 -24.97 -15.92
CA LEU A 85 -0.52 -26.22 -15.94
C LEU A 85 -1.92 -26.04 -16.57
N ARG A 86 -2.57 -24.88 -16.36
CA ARG A 86 -3.96 -24.68 -16.81
C ARG A 86 -4.10 -23.95 -18.13
N LYS A 87 -3.00 -23.42 -18.70
CA LYS A 87 -3.01 -22.60 -19.92
C LYS A 87 -4.07 -21.49 -19.86
N THR A 88 -4.29 -20.92 -18.68
CA THR A 88 -5.34 -19.90 -18.47
C THR A 88 -5.00 -18.64 -19.24
N LYS A 89 -5.83 -18.28 -20.23
CA LYS A 89 -5.75 -16.97 -20.89
C LYS A 89 -6.27 -15.92 -19.92
N ILE A 90 -5.39 -15.04 -19.44
CA ILE A 90 -5.78 -13.93 -18.58
C ILE A 90 -5.86 -12.66 -19.40
N ASN A 91 -7.07 -12.15 -19.55
CA ASN A 91 -7.33 -10.89 -20.24
C ASN A 91 -7.16 -9.72 -19.27
N TYR A 92 -5.93 -9.28 -19.08
CA TYR A 92 -5.65 -8.12 -18.24
C TYR A 92 -6.24 -6.82 -18.84
N PRO A 93 -6.64 -5.86 -17.99
CA PRO A 93 -7.00 -4.52 -18.46
C PRO A 93 -5.84 -3.86 -19.21
N ALA A 94 -6.13 -2.96 -20.17
CA ALA A 94 -5.12 -2.31 -20.99
C ALA A 94 -4.02 -1.59 -20.16
N TYR A 95 -4.37 -1.06 -18.98
CA TYR A 95 -3.40 -0.37 -18.12
C TYR A 95 -2.27 -1.26 -17.58
N MET A 96 -2.50 -2.58 -17.52
CA MET A 96 -1.46 -3.51 -17.10
C MET A 96 -0.31 -3.58 -18.10
N GLN A 97 -0.52 -3.19 -19.36
CA GLN A 97 0.55 -3.10 -20.35
C GLN A 97 1.60 -2.06 -19.93
N PHE A 98 1.19 -0.91 -19.38
CA PHE A 98 2.12 0.11 -18.89
C PHE A 98 2.92 -0.37 -17.68
N LEU A 99 2.31 -1.16 -16.80
CA LEU A 99 3.02 -1.77 -15.67
C LEU A 99 4.05 -2.81 -16.15
N ILE A 100 3.70 -3.64 -17.15
CA ILE A 100 4.65 -4.59 -17.76
C ILE A 100 5.81 -3.86 -18.43
N LEU A 101 5.53 -2.77 -19.17
CA LEU A 101 6.56 -1.93 -19.79
C LEU A 101 7.45 -1.27 -18.75
N PHE A 102 6.88 -0.80 -17.62
CA PHE A 102 7.67 -0.29 -16.50
C PHE A 102 8.62 -1.36 -15.92
N ILE A 103 8.12 -2.58 -15.65
CA ILE A 103 8.96 -3.70 -15.17
C ILE A 103 10.07 -4.01 -16.19
N PHE A 104 9.74 -4.03 -17.48
CA PHE A 104 10.71 -4.28 -18.54
C PHE A 104 11.81 -3.22 -18.59
N VAL A 105 11.45 -1.94 -18.57
CA VAL A 105 12.43 -0.83 -18.55
C VAL A 105 13.26 -0.88 -17.27
N SER A 106 12.64 -1.17 -16.13
CA SER A 106 13.32 -1.38 -14.84
C SER A 106 14.36 -2.51 -14.92
N LEU A 107 14.03 -3.64 -15.55
CA LEU A 107 14.96 -4.74 -15.79
C LEU A 107 16.10 -4.31 -16.72
N VAL A 108 15.80 -3.70 -17.87
CA VAL A 108 16.81 -3.24 -18.83
C VAL A 108 17.79 -2.26 -18.19
N SER A 109 17.27 -1.28 -17.42
CA SER A 109 18.08 -0.32 -16.69
C SER A 109 18.96 -1.00 -15.64
N THR A 110 18.41 -1.99 -14.92
CA THR A 110 19.18 -2.77 -13.93
C THR A 110 20.30 -3.58 -14.57
N VAL A 111 20.03 -4.22 -15.73
CA VAL A 111 21.05 -4.95 -16.49
C VAL A 111 22.13 -4.00 -17.02
N TYR A 112 21.75 -2.83 -17.53
CA TYR A 112 22.68 -1.78 -17.94
C TYR A 112 23.58 -1.34 -16.78
N ALA A 113 23.00 -1.06 -15.61
CA ALA A 113 23.76 -0.64 -14.44
C ALA A 113 24.76 -1.69 -13.97
N VAL A 114 24.36 -2.97 -13.95
CA VAL A 114 25.24 -4.07 -13.58
C VAL A 114 26.34 -4.28 -14.62
N GLY A 115 25.99 -4.36 -15.90
CA GLY A 115 26.91 -4.72 -16.97
C GLY A 115 27.84 -3.61 -17.42
N TYR A 116 27.38 -2.35 -17.41
CA TYR A 116 28.12 -1.20 -17.92
C TYR A 116 28.63 -0.29 -16.81
N LEU A 117 27.82 0.00 -15.79
CA LEU A 117 28.23 0.86 -14.67
C LEU A 117 28.95 0.09 -13.55
N GLY A 118 29.00 -1.24 -13.63
CA GLY A 118 29.68 -2.08 -12.66
C GLY A 118 28.97 -2.19 -11.31
N PHE A 119 27.65 -1.96 -11.25
CA PHE A 119 26.92 -2.08 -10.00
C PHE A 119 26.88 -3.53 -9.47
N PRO A 120 26.92 -3.74 -8.14
CA PRO A 120 26.89 -5.07 -7.56
C PRO A 120 25.63 -5.86 -7.94
N VAL A 121 25.81 -7.00 -8.62
CA VAL A 121 24.73 -7.89 -9.08
C VAL A 121 23.76 -8.25 -7.95
N SER A 122 24.30 -8.60 -6.78
CA SER A 122 23.51 -9.06 -5.63
C SER A 122 22.58 -7.97 -5.11
N SER A 123 23.08 -6.74 -4.94
CA SER A 123 22.29 -5.60 -4.49
C SER A 123 21.20 -5.28 -5.51
N SER A 124 21.56 -5.09 -6.77
CA SER A 124 20.61 -4.78 -7.84
C SER A 124 19.53 -5.86 -8.01
N ALA A 125 19.89 -7.14 -7.92
CA ALA A 125 18.95 -8.25 -7.97
C ALA A 125 17.99 -8.26 -6.76
N LEU A 126 18.47 -7.96 -5.55
CA LEU A 126 17.63 -7.88 -4.36
C LEU A 126 16.63 -6.72 -4.43
N PHE A 127 17.07 -5.52 -4.82
CA PHE A 127 16.20 -4.36 -4.99
C PHE A 127 15.13 -4.58 -6.08
N TRP A 128 15.54 -5.10 -7.25
CA TRP A 128 14.62 -5.39 -8.34
C TRP A 128 13.66 -6.54 -7.98
N GLY A 129 14.16 -7.63 -7.41
CA GLY A 129 13.36 -8.78 -6.99
C GLY A 129 12.32 -8.41 -5.93
N LYS A 130 12.67 -7.52 -5.00
CA LYS A 130 11.74 -7.01 -3.99
C LYS A 130 10.58 -6.23 -4.62
N GLU A 131 10.87 -5.29 -5.52
CA GLU A 131 9.84 -4.53 -6.24
C GLU A 131 8.95 -5.46 -7.10
N LEU A 132 9.57 -6.41 -7.80
CA LEU A 132 8.87 -7.41 -8.59
C LEU A 132 7.93 -8.26 -7.72
N SER A 133 8.35 -8.63 -6.51
CA SER A 133 7.51 -9.41 -5.60
C SER A 133 6.22 -8.67 -5.26
N TYR A 134 6.27 -7.36 -5.00
CA TYR A 134 5.07 -6.56 -4.72
C TYR A 134 4.20 -6.37 -5.96
N ILE A 135 4.81 -6.00 -7.09
CA ILE A 135 4.08 -5.78 -8.35
C ILE A 135 3.39 -7.06 -8.82
N SER A 136 4.00 -8.22 -8.60
CA SER A 136 3.45 -9.52 -8.99
C SER A 136 2.04 -9.76 -8.39
N LEU A 137 1.72 -9.16 -7.24
CA LEU A 137 0.41 -9.29 -6.59
C LEU A 137 -0.73 -8.79 -7.49
N CYS A 138 -0.47 -7.85 -8.40
CA CYS A 138 -1.45 -7.40 -9.39
C CYS A 138 -1.92 -8.55 -10.31
N PHE A 139 -1.04 -9.51 -10.55
CA PHE A 139 -1.24 -10.64 -11.45
C PHE A 139 -1.67 -11.89 -10.69
N THR A 140 -1.14 -12.13 -9.49
CA THR A 140 -1.33 -13.37 -8.74
C THR A 140 -2.64 -13.38 -7.94
N VAL A 141 -3.05 -12.27 -7.33
CA VAL A 141 -4.28 -12.19 -6.50
C VAL A 141 -5.54 -12.69 -7.21
N PRO A 142 -5.80 -12.37 -8.49
CA PRO A 142 -6.93 -12.93 -9.25
C PRO A 142 -6.98 -14.46 -9.35
N PHE A 143 -5.87 -15.18 -9.14
CA PHE A 143 -5.85 -16.65 -9.12
C PHE A 143 -6.34 -17.24 -7.79
N PHE A 144 -6.20 -16.48 -6.70
CA PHE A 144 -6.51 -16.93 -5.34
C PHE A 144 -7.86 -16.41 -4.86
N ILE A 145 -8.29 -15.25 -5.34
CA ILE A 145 -9.60 -14.67 -5.06
C ILE A 145 -10.43 -14.68 -6.34
N THR A 146 -11.52 -15.42 -6.30
CA THR A 146 -12.43 -15.63 -7.44
C THR A 146 -13.87 -15.29 -7.10
N LYS A 147 -14.24 -15.21 -5.82
CA LYS A 147 -15.62 -15.00 -5.36
C LYS A 147 -15.77 -13.70 -4.57
N ARG A 148 -17.01 -13.20 -4.49
CA ARG A 148 -17.33 -11.97 -3.76
C ARG A 148 -17.18 -12.18 -2.25
N GLU A 149 -17.56 -13.35 -1.77
CA GLU A 149 -17.48 -13.75 -0.36
C GLU A 149 -16.03 -13.77 0.13
N GLU A 150 -15.09 -14.10 -0.76
CA GLU A 150 -13.66 -14.12 -0.47
C GLU A 150 -13.11 -12.70 -0.27
N VAL A 151 -13.53 -11.74 -1.09
CA VAL A 151 -13.22 -10.31 -0.89
C VAL A 151 -13.77 -9.80 0.45
N VAL A 152 -15.02 -10.15 0.78
CA VAL A 152 -15.63 -9.77 2.07
C VAL A 152 -14.86 -10.41 3.24
N THR A 153 -14.41 -11.65 3.08
CA THR A 153 -13.61 -12.35 4.09
C THR A 153 -12.25 -11.68 4.25
N LEU A 154 -11.59 -11.30 3.16
CA LEU A 154 -10.34 -10.53 3.21
C LEU A 154 -10.51 -9.22 3.99
N ILE A 155 -11.59 -8.47 3.76
CA ILE A 155 -11.89 -7.25 4.51
C ILE A 155 -12.04 -7.56 6.00
N LYS A 156 -12.73 -8.64 6.38
CA LYS A 156 -12.86 -9.06 7.78
C LYS A 156 -11.50 -9.39 8.40
N VAL A 157 -10.62 -10.06 7.66
CA VAL A 157 -9.25 -10.38 8.11
C VAL A 157 -8.46 -9.10 8.38
N VAL A 158 -8.57 -8.10 7.49
CA VAL A 158 -7.97 -6.77 7.72
C VAL A 158 -8.56 -6.09 8.96
N CYS A 159 -9.88 -6.15 9.16
CA CYS A 159 -10.50 -5.62 10.39
C CYS A 159 -9.95 -6.28 11.66
N VAL A 160 -9.77 -7.60 11.66
CA VAL A 160 -9.21 -8.33 12.81
C VAL A 160 -7.76 -7.93 13.07
N GLY A 161 -6.91 -7.92 12.05
CA GLY A 161 -5.50 -7.51 12.21
C GLY A 161 -5.35 -6.05 12.67
N MET A 162 -6.23 -5.16 12.21
CA MET A 162 -6.27 -3.77 12.69
C MET A 162 -6.81 -3.64 14.11
N ALA A 163 -7.83 -4.42 14.50
CA ALA A 163 -8.32 -4.43 15.87
C ALA A 163 -7.21 -4.78 16.86
N LEU A 164 -6.39 -5.78 16.52
CA LEU A 164 -5.24 -6.17 17.33
C LEU A 164 -4.18 -5.07 17.42
N ASN A 165 -3.85 -4.41 16.31
CA ASN A 165 -2.91 -3.27 16.33
C ASN A 165 -3.44 -2.08 17.12
N ILE A 166 -4.75 -1.80 17.06
CA ILE A 166 -5.38 -0.74 17.87
C ILE A 166 -5.36 -1.10 19.35
N ALA A 167 -5.60 -2.37 19.71
CA ALA A 167 -5.45 -2.83 21.09
C ALA A 167 -3.99 -2.69 21.58
N TRP A 168 -3.02 -3.02 20.73
CA TRP A 168 -1.59 -2.83 21.03
C TRP A 168 -1.23 -1.35 21.18
N LEU A 169 -1.75 -0.48 20.33
CA LEU A 169 -1.60 0.96 20.46
C LEU A 169 -2.18 1.48 21.79
N ALA A 170 -3.39 1.05 22.15
CA ALA A 170 -4.03 1.44 23.40
C ALA A 170 -3.19 0.99 24.61
N TYR A 171 -2.65 -0.23 24.58
CA TYR A 171 -1.72 -0.71 25.59
C TYR A 171 -0.47 0.16 25.69
N GLN A 172 0.19 0.47 24.58
CA GLN A 172 1.38 1.33 24.55
C GLN A 172 1.09 2.72 25.13
N ILE A 173 -0.07 3.32 24.80
CA ILE A 173 -0.50 4.62 25.34
C ILE A 173 -0.71 4.54 26.86
N LEU A 174 -1.46 3.53 27.33
CA LEU A 174 -1.83 3.40 28.75
C LEU A 174 -0.64 3.09 29.66
N THR A 175 0.37 2.39 29.14
CA THR A 175 1.54 1.96 29.91
C THR A 175 2.78 2.79 29.63
N ASN A 176 2.70 3.75 28.70
CA ASN A 176 3.84 4.47 28.13
C ASN A 176 4.96 3.53 27.62
N THR A 177 4.62 2.28 27.27
CA THR A 177 5.56 1.33 26.66
C THR A 177 5.69 1.63 25.18
N LYS A 178 6.91 1.63 24.66
CA LYS A 178 7.20 1.84 23.24
C LYS A 178 7.94 0.61 22.71
N GLY A 179 7.55 0.15 21.54
CA GLY A 179 8.22 -0.96 20.87
C GLY A 179 7.23 -2.00 20.37
N GLN A 180 7.76 -2.97 19.61
CA GLN A 180 6.98 -4.05 19.02
C GLN A 180 6.61 -5.06 20.10
N LEU A 181 5.40 -5.63 20.01
CA LEU A 181 5.02 -6.76 20.86
C LEU A 181 5.84 -8.00 20.52
N ILE A 182 6.07 -8.23 19.23
CA ILE A 182 6.90 -9.34 18.74
C ILE A 182 8.20 -8.74 18.20
N ASN A 183 9.23 -8.75 19.05
CA ASN A 183 10.51 -8.16 18.73
C ASN A 183 11.61 -9.23 18.57
N PHE A 184 12.13 -9.38 17.35
CA PHE A 184 13.32 -10.20 17.04
C PHE A 184 14.57 -9.36 16.81
N VAL A 185 14.46 -8.05 17.01
CA VAL A 185 15.43 -7.04 16.61
C VAL A 185 15.89 -6.30 17.86
N GLU A 186 17.20 -6.11 17.98
CA GLU A 186 17.74 -5.22 19.02
C GLU A 186 17.09 -3.83 18.88
N TYR A 187 16.67 -3.27 20.03
CA TYR A 187 15.79 -2.11 20.11
C TYR A 187 16.23 -1.00 19.15
N THR A 188 15.47 -0.82 18.07
CA THR A 188 15.67 0.31 17.17
C THR A 188 14.74 1.42 17.64
N PRO A 189 15.27 2.57 18.09
CA PRO A 189 14.44 3.64 18.63
C PRO A 189 13.43 4.11 17.57
N SER A 190 12.15 3.87 17.83
CA SER A 190 11.04 4.50 17.09
C SER A 190 10.61 5.75 17.84
N TYR A 191 10.48 6.84 17.10
CA TYR A 191 10.00 8.12 17.64
C TYR A 191 8.48 8.13 17.86
N GLY A 192 7.76 7.22 17.23
CA GLY A 192 6.31 7.05 17.39
C GLY A 192 5.94 5.67 17.89
N PHE A 193 4.64 5.49 18.13
CA PHE A 193 4.08 4.18 18.47
C PHE A 193 4.25 3.18 17.33
N THR A 194 4.31 1.90 17.67
CA THR A 194 4.62 0.83 16.71
C THR A 194 3.41 -0.07 16.45
N LEU A 195 3.48 -0.85 15.36
CA LEU A 195 2.59 -2.00 15.14
C LEU A 195 3.09 -3.20 15.96
N ILE A 196 2.25 -4.24 16.07
CA ILE A 196 2.61 -5.49 16.74
C ILE A 196 3.93 -6.08 16.22
N GLY A 197 4.15 -6.03 14.89
CA GLY A 197 5.32 -6.60 14.23
C GLY A 197 6.17 -5.62 13.42
N ASP A 198 5.92 -4.30 13.50
CA ASP A 198 6.70 -3.31 12.72
C ASP A 198 6.86 -1.99 13.47
N PHE A 199 8.03 -1.35 13.35
CA PHE A 199 8.38 -0.16 14.14
C PHE A 199 8.63 1.12 13.34
N PRO A 200 9.12 1.12 12.08
CA PRO A 200 9.41 2.38 11.40
C PRO A 200 8.15 3.19 11.18
N SER A 201 8.13 4.41 11.71
CA SER A 201 6.89 5.17 11.84
C SER A 201 6.25 5.52 10.50
N PHE A 202 7.04 5.60 9.41
CA PHE A 202 6.51 5.70 8.05
C PHE A 202 5.62 4.50 7.69
N GLN A 203 6.08 3.28 7.98
CA GLN A 203 5.36 2.05 7.66
C GLN A 203 4.14 1.89 8.58
N VAL A 204 4.30 2.18 9.87
CA VAL A 204 3.19 2.20 10.84
C VAL A 204 2.09 3.18 10.38
N ALA A 205 2.49 4.40 10.00
CA ALA A 205 1.56 5.44 9.54
C ALA A 205 0.83 5.02 8.27
N SER A 206 1.53 4.33 7.36
CA SER A 206 0.95 3.84 6.12
C SER A 206 -0.17 2.82 6.35
N VAL A 207 -0.01 1.93 7.34
CA VAL A 207 -1.02 0.94 7.71
C VAL A 207 -2.24 1.62 8.32
N TYR A 208 -2.04 2.53 9.28
CA TYR A 208 -3.15 3.28 9.88
C TYR A 208 -3.86 4.19 8.87
N SER A 209 -3.13 4.83 7.96
CA SER A 209 -3.70 5.63 6.87
C SER A 209 -4.57 4.78 5.94
N TYR A 210 -4.05 3.65 5.46
CA TYR A 210 -4.81 2.71 4.63
C TYR A 210 -6.07 2.20 5.35
N ALA A 211 -5.93 1.80 6.61
CA ALA A 211 -7.03 1.32 7.44
C ALA A 211 -8.10 2.40 7.67
N LEU A 212 -7.68 3.63 7.96
CA LEU A 212 -8.58 4.77 8.16
C LEU A 212 -9.41 5.02 6.90
N ILE A 213 -8.78 5.09 5.72
CA ILE A 213 -9.49 5.25 4.43
C ILE A 213 -10.49 4.11 4.22
N LEU A 214 -10.07 2.86 4.40
CA LEU A 214 -10.92 1.70 4.20
C LEU A 214 -12.12 1.70 5.16
N PHE A 215 -11.90 1.95 6.44
CA PHE A 215 -12.96 1.95 7.46
C PHE A 215 -13.91 3.13 7.30
N THR A 216 -13.43 4.31 6.90
CA THR A 216 -14.28 5.44 6.52
C THR A 216 -15.20 5.05 5.36
N ILE A 217 -14.66 4.44 4.29
CA ILE A 217 -15.47 3.99 3.15
C ILE A 217 -16.48 2.93 3.58
N LEU A 218 -16.08 1.94 4.38
CA LEU A 218 -16.98 0.87 4.85
C LEU A 218 -18.09 1.42 5.75
N TYR A 219 -17.77 2.31 6.69
CA TYR A 219 -18.72 2.91 7.62
C TYR A 219 -19.81 3.72 6.90
N PHE A 220 -19.41 4.57 5.95
CA PHE A 220 -20.35 5.43 5.20
C PHE A 220 -20.99 4.73 3.99
N GLY A 221 -20.32 3.76 3.39
CA GLY A 221 -20.75 3.06 2.17
C GLY A 221 -21.59 1.80 2.41
N TRP A 222 -21.52 1.20 3.60
CA TRP A 222 -22.19 -0.07 3.88
C TRP A 222 -23.32 0.05 4.90
N LYS A 223 -23.05 -0.26 6.17
CA LYS A 223 -23.98 -0.13 7.29
C LYS A 223 -23.20 0.50 8.43
N LYS A 224 -23.74 1.59 9.00
CA LYS A 224 -23.18 2.20 10.20
C LYS A 224 -23.09 1.12 11.29
N ASN A 225 -21.86 0.75 11.62
CA ASN A 225 -21.55 -0.31 12.56
C ASN A 225 -20.62 0.28 13.63
N PRO A 226 -20.95 0.19 14.93
CA PRO A 226 -20.10 0.73 15.99
C PRO A 226 -18.69 0.12 15.99
N ILE A 227 -18.53 -1.14 15.55
CA ILE A 227 -17.22 -1.77 15.42
C ILE A 227 -16.38 -1.05 14.35
N LEU A 228 -16.98 -0.73 13.19
CA LEU A 228 -16.28 0.03 12.14
C LEU A 228 -15.96 1.45 12.59
N LEU A 229 -16.83 2.07 13.39
CA LEU A 229 -16.56 3.38 13.99
C LEU A 229 -15.36 3.30 14.95
N GLY A 230 -15.34 2.29 15.84
CA GLY A 230 -14.22 2.06 16.75
C GLY A 230 -12.90 1.81 16.01
N LEU A 231 -12.92 1.01 14.94
CA LEU A 231 -11.75 0.76 14.09
C LEU A 231 -11.28 2.04 13.36
N MET A 232 -12.22 2.84 12.87
CA MET A 232 -11.92 4.13 12.24
C MET A 232 -11.28 5.10 13.24
N LEU A 233 -11.86 5.26 14.44
CA LEU A 233 -11.33 6.12 15.49
C LEU A 233 -9.98 5.63 16.01
N GLY A 234 -9.82 4.32 16.23
CA GLY A 234 -8.53 3.74 16.63
C GLY A 234 -7.45 3.92 15.57
N SER A 235 -7.80 3.81 14.28
CA SER A 235 -6.85 4.08 13.19
C SER A 235 -6.49 5.57 13.08
N PHE A 236 -7.43 6.47 13.38
CA PHE A 236 -7.18 7.90 13.49
C PHE A 236 -6.16 8.19 14.60
N VAL A 237 -6.38 7.67 15.81
CA VAL A 237 -5.44 7.83 16.93
C VAL A 237 -4.08 7.22 16.58
N GLY A 238 -4.06 6.02 15.99
CA GLY A 238 -2.84 5.35 15.54
C GLY A 238 -2.04 6.15 14.51
N LEU A 239 -2.72 6.79 13.57
CA LEU A 239 -2.06 7.64 12.58
C LEU A 239 -1.35 8.83 13.24
N PHE A 240 -2.00 9.54 14.15
CA PHE A 240 -1.37 10.65 14.88
C PHE A 240 -0.24 10.20 15.80
N ALA A 241 -0.42 9.07 16.47
CA ALA A 241 0.56 8.41 17.32
C ALA A 241 1.87 8.05 16.59
N THR A 242 1.86 7.98 15.26
CA THR A 242 3.08 7.76 14.47
C THR A 242 3.96 8.99 14.29
N LEU A 243 3.43 10.20 14.54
CA LEU A 243 4.08 11.48 14.24
C LEU A 243 4.48 11.68 12.76
N SER A 244 3.90 10.90 11.85
CA SER A 244 4.21 10.97 10.43
C SER A 244 3.44 12.10 9.75
N ARG A 245 4.06 13.29 9.69
CA ARG A 245 3.49 14.52 9.12
C ARG A 245 2.88 14.33 7.73
N SER A 246 3.60 13.67 6.83
CA SER A 246 3.16 13.49 5.43
C SER A 246 1.90 12.63 5.36
N PHE A 247 1.85 11.52 6.08
CA PHE A 247 0.67 10.66 6.10
C PHE A 247 -0.53 11.31 6.77
N ILE A 248 -0.34 12.03 7.89
CA ILE A 248 -1.41 12.79 8.55
C ILE A 248 -2.03 13.76 7.55
N ALA A 249 -1.23 14.69 7.00
CA ALA A 249 -1.73 15.73 6.10
C ALA A 249 -2.41 15.15 4.83
N CYS A 250 -1.77 14.18 4.17
CA CYS A 250 -2.29 13.61 2.92
C CYS A 250 -3.57 12.79 3.15
N THR A 251 -3.65 12.02 4.24
CA THR A 251 -4.83 11.21 4.53
C THR A 251 -6.04 12.08 4.81
N PHE A 252 -5.88 13.16 5.60
CA PHE A 252 -6.98 14.08 5.87
C PHE A 252 -7.43 14.88 4.67
N LEU A 253 -6.49 15.36 3.85
CA LEU A 253 -6.86 16.01 2.60
C LEU A 253 -7.69 15.07 1.73
N VAL A 254 -7.27 13.82 1.59
CA VAL A 254 -7.96 12.85 0.75
C VAL A 254 -9.34 12.48 1.32
N ILE A 255 -9.49 12.28 2.64
CA ILE A 255 -10.79 12.08 3.28
C ILE A 255 -11.70 13.30 3.10
N ALA A 256 -11.16 14.52 3.22
CA ALA A 256 -11.92 15.75 2.99
C ALA A 256 -12.41 15.82 1.53
N LEU A 257 -11.52 15.59 0.56
CA LEU A 257 -11.86 15.55 -0.87
C LEU A 257 -12.89 14.46 -1.19
N MET A 258 -12.84 13.31 -0.53
CA MET A 258 -13.87 12.27 -0.68
C MET A 258 -15.20 12.69 -0.12
N THR A 259 -15.20 13.31 1.07
CA THR A 259 -16.43 13.77 1.71
C THR A 259 -17.10 14.80 0.82
N ILE A 260 -16.32 15.75 0.28
CA ILE A 260 -16.73 16.68 -0.76
C ILE A 260 -17.33 15.93 -1.96
N TYR A 261 -16.58 15.00 -2.57
CA TYR A 261 -17.07 14.22 -3.72
C TYR A 261 -18.40 13.51 -3.46
N VAL A 262 -18.56 12.86 -2.31
CA VAL A 262 -19.80 12.15 -1.93
C VAL A 262 -20.97 13.12 -1.75
N VAL A 263 -20.74 14.27 -1.11
CA VAL A 263 -21.75 15.32 -0.93
C VAL A 263 -22.20 15.88 -2.28
N PHE A 264 -21.26 16.24 -3.15
CA PHE A 264 -21.54 16.75 -4.50
C PHE A 264 -22.29 15.72 -5.35
N ARG A 265 -21.86 14.45 -5.34
CA ARG A 265 -22.50 13.39 -6.13
C ARG A 265 -23.95 13.15 -5.75
N ARG A 266 -24.32 13.32 -4.48
CA ARG A 266 -25.71 13.16 -4.02
C ARG A 266 -26.61 14.35 -4.36
N ARG A 267 -26.10 15.38 -5.06
CA ARG A 267 -26.78 16.67 -5.31
C ARG A 267 -27.35 17.31 -4.04
N ALA A 268 -26.81 16.94 -2.89
CA ALA A 268 -27.24 17.38 -1.59
C ALA A 268 -26.21 18.37 -1.05
N LEU A 269 -25.90 19.43 -1.80
CA LEU A 269 -25.19 20.58 -1.26
C LEU A 269 -26.14 21.39 -0.37
N SER A 270 -26.73 20.74 0.63
CA SER A 270 -27.36 21.46 1.71
C SER A 270 -26.25 22.05 2.57
N ILE A 271 -26.51 23.24 3.12
CA ILE A 271 -25.66 23.87 4.14
C ILE A 271 -25.26 22.85 5.21
N LYS A 272 -26.20 21.98 5.63
CA LYS A 272 -25.96 20.88 6.57
C LYS A 272 -24.76 19.99 6.18
N ASN A 273 -24.63 19.60 4.93
CA ASN A 273 -23.54 18.72 4.50
C ASN A 273 -22.20 19.46 4.45
N VAL A 274 -22.19 20.72 4.01
CA VAL A 274 -20.99 21.58 4.06
C VAL A 274 -20.55 21.80 5.51
N THR A 275 -21.49 22.10 6.41
CA THR A 275 -21.22 22.24 7.85
C THR A 275 -20.67 20.94 8.46
N ILE A 276 -21.17 19.76 8.06
CA ILE A 276 -20.62 18.47 8.52
C ILE A 276 -19.17 18.29 8.04
N VAL A 277 -18.86 18.60 6.78
CA VAL A 277 -17.48 18.51 6.27
C VAL A 277 -16.58 19.48 7.04
N LEU A 278 -17.00 20.73 7.18
CA LEU A 278 -16.22 21.76 7.87
C LEU A 278 -16.03 21.41 9.34
N ALA A 279 -17.08 20.94 10.03
CA ALA A 279 -17.01 20.46 11.40
C ALA A 279 -16.07 19.27 11.53
N PHE A 280 -16.09 18.32 10.58
CA PHE A 280 -15.14 17.20 10.56
C PHE A 280 -13.69 17.67 10.41
N VAL A 281 -13.43 18.62 9.50
CA VAL A 281 -12.10 19.22 9.32
C VAL A 281 -11.66 19.96 10.59
N ILE A 282 -12.52 20.79 11.18
CA ILE A 282 -12.23 21.52 12.43
C ILE A 282 -11.98 20.55 13.58
N MET A 283 -12.84 19.54 13.78
CA MET A 283 -12.65 18.52 14.82
C MET A 283 -11.35 17.74 14.62
N THR A 284 -10.99 17.44 13.38
CA THR A 284 -9.72 16.78 13.05
C THR A 284 -8.53 17.65 13.44
N LEU A 285 -8.57 18.94 13.10
CA LEU A 285 -7.51 19.88 13.47
C LEU A 285 -7.42 20.02 14.99
N ALA A 286 -8.56 20.20 15.67
CA ALA A 286 -8.64 20.31 17.13
C ALA A 286 -8.12 19.03 17.83
N ALA A 287 -8.50 17.85 17.34
CA ALA A 287 -7.97 16.58 17.84
C ALA A 287 -6.46 16.48 17.60
N GLY A 288 -5.95 16.97 16.47
CA GLY A 288 -4.51 17.05 16.20
C GLY A 288 -3.77 17.93 17.21
N PHE A 289 -4.31 19.10 17.54
CA PHE A 289 -3.76 19.98 18.59
C PHE A 289 -3.83 19.33 19.97
N TRP A 290 -4.95 18.71 20.33
CA TRP A 290 -5.06 18.02 21.62
C TRP A 290 -4.08 16.84 21.73
N ILE A 291 -3.91 16.06 20.66
CA ILE A 291 -2.92 14.97 20.63
C ILE A 291 -1.50 15.53 20.73
N TYR A 292 -1.21 16.65 20.06
CA TYR A 292 0.08 17.34 20.19
C TYR A 292 0.37 17.70 21.65
N ASP A 293 -0.57 18.36 22.34
CA ASP A 293 -0.40 18.76 23.73
C ASP A 293 -0.26 17.54 24.66
N PHE A 294 -1.07 16.50 24.45
CA PHE A 294 -0.99 15.24 25.19
C PHE A 294 0.39 14.61 25.05
N LEU A 295 0.90 14.50 23.82
CA LEU A 295 2.21 13.93 23.57
C LEU A 295 3.30 14.79 24.22
N ALA A 296 3.13 16.12 24.26
CA ALA A 296 4.13 17.04 24.79
C ALA A 296 4.29 16.89 26.28
N ALA A 297 3.17 16.63 26.97
CA ALA A 297 3.17 16.33 28.39
C ALA A 297 3.81 14.97 28.76
N HIS A 298 4.12 14.10 27.79
CA HIS A 298 4.66 12.76 28.01
C HIS A 298 6.04 12.54 27.37
N ASP A 299 6.84 13.61 27.23
CA ASP A 299 8.21 13.58 26.68
C ASP A 299 8.33 12.90 25.31
N PHE A 300 7.28 13.01 24.48
CA PHE A 300 7.39 12.55 23.10
C PHE A 300 8.28 13.51 22.30
N PRO A 301 9.01 13.01 21.29
CA PRO A 301 9.93 13.81 20.46
C PRO A 301 9.16 14.74 19.49
N ILE A 302 8.47 15.72 20.05
CA ILE A 302 7.58 16.65 19.33
C ILE A 302 8.34 17.74 18.64
N PHE A 303 9.62 17.92 18.97
CA PHE A 303 10.53 18.75 18.18
C PHE A 303 10.46 18.40 16.68
N ARG A 304 10.11 17.16 16.32
CA ARG A 304 9.88 16.76 14.93
C ARG A 304 8.69 17.44 14.23
N LEU A 305 7.74 17.98 14.98
CA LEU A 305 6.61 18.75 14.47
C LEU A 305 6.91 20.25 14.41
N GLU A 306 8.03 20.70 15.01
CA GLU A 306 8.44 22.10 14.93
C GLU A 306 8.77 22.51 13.49
N ALA A 307 8.40 23.74 13.15
CA ALA A 307 8.64 24.29 11.81
C ALA A 307 10.14 24.36 11.47
N SER A 308 10.99 24.67 12.45
CA SER A 308 12.45 24.71 12.32
C SER A 308 13.03 23.35 11.93
N GLN A 309 12.70 22.29 12.67
CA GLN A 309 13.14 20.92 12.40
C GLN A 309 12.56 20.38 11.08
N THR A 310 11.33 20.79 10.74
CA THR A 310 10.72 20.52 9.43
C THR A 310 11.53 21.15 8.30
N SER A 311 11.86 22.43 8.44
CA SER A 311 12.64 23.18 7.46
C SER A 311 14.04 22.61 7.28
N HIS A 312 14.74 22.30 8.38
CA HIS A 312 16.06 21.68 8.36
C HIS A 312 16.04 20.30 7.68
N ALA A 313 15.10 19.44 8.06
CA ALA A 313 14.97 18.11 7.45
C ALA A 313 14.64 18.16 5.94
N LEU A 314 13.87 19.16 5.49
CA LEU A 314 13.54 19.34 4.07
C LEU A 314 14.67 19.99 3.27
N THR A 315 15.30 21.03 3.82
CA THR A 315 16.28 21.84 3.09
C THR A 315 17.67 21.21 3.16
N GLU A 316 18.20 21.00 4.36
CA GLU A 316 19.58 20.55 4.51
C GLU A 316 19.70 19.04 4.27
N VAL A 317 18.89 18.24 4.97
CA VAL A 317 19.02 16.78 4.87
C VAL A 317 18.54 16.26 3.51
N ARG A 318 17.34 16.65 3.08
CA ARG A 318 16.74 16.13 1.85
C ARG A 318 17.19 16.88 0.62
N ASN A 319 17.00 18.19 0.55
CA ASN A 319 17.29 18.93 -0.68
C ASN A 319 18.78 18.97 -0.99
N GLU A 320 19.61 19.45 -0.06
CA GLU A 320 21.07 19.50 -0.27
C GLU A 320 21.71 18.11 -0.20
N GLY A 321 21.35 17.28 0.79
CA GLY A 321 22.01 15.99 1.02
C GLY A 321 21.61 14.85 0.08
N ILE A 322 20.39 14.87 -0.48
CA ILE A 322 19.83 13.73 -1.23
C ILE A 322 19.35 14.15 -2.62
N TRP A 323 18.43 15.11 -2.71
CA TRP A 323 17.72 15.41 -3.95
C TRP A 323 18.60 16.10 -4.99
N LYS A 324 19.42 17.08 -4.60
CA LYS A 324 20.35 17.73 -5.53
C LYS A 324 21.40 16.76 -6.09
N PRO A 325 22.12 15.96 -5.27
CA PRO A 325 23.05 14.96 -5.78
C PRO A 325 22.38 13.98 -6.75
N LEU A 326 21.22 13.42 -6.37
CA LEU A 326 20.47 12.54 -7.25
C LEU A 326 20.07 13.26 -8.54
N TRP A 327 19.58 14.49 -8.47
CA TRP A 327 19.20 15.26 -9.65
C TRP A 327 20.36 15.45 -10.63
N TYR A 328 21.57 15.71 -10.13
CA TYR A 328 22.76 15.78 -10.99
C TYR A 328 23.07 14.43 -11.64
N SER A 329 23.01 13.33 -10.90
CA SER A 329 23.15 11.99 -11.49
C SER A 329 22.07 11.73 -12.56
N PHE A 330 20.81 12.09 -12.30
CA PHE A 330 19.73 11.93 -13.29
C PHE A 330 20.06 12.60 -14.64
N ILE A 331 20.69 13.79 -14.62
CA ILE A 331 21.06 14.52 -15.84
C ILE A 331 22.11 13.75 -16.67
N GLU A 332 22.96 12.95 -16.04
CA GLU A 332 23.99 12.15 -16.74
C GLU A 332 23.38 10.94 -17.47
N ASN A 333 22.33 10.33 -16.93
CA ASN A 333 21.67 9.15 -17.52
C ASN A 333 20.13 9.28 -17.55
N PRO A 334 19.57 10.28 -18.26
CA PRO A 334 18.17 10.67 -18.09
C PRO A 334 17.18 9.71 -18.78
N ILE A 335 17.62 8.97 -19.79
CA ILE A 335 16.72 8.14 -20.62
C ILE A 335 16.37 6.83 -19.91
N ILE A 336 17.40 6.09 -19.48
CA ILE A 336 17.26 4.75 -18.90
C ILE A 336 17.53 4.70 -17.40
N GLY A 337 18.23 5.68 -16.82
CA GLY A 337 18.60 5.69 -15.40
C GLY A 337 19.75 4.74 -15.04
N TYR A 338 19.91 4.53 -13.73
CA TYR A 338 20.99 3.78 -13.07
C TYR A 338 20.53 2.40 -12.55
N GLY A 339 19.38 1.90 -12.98
CA GLY A 339 18.87 0.61 -12.55
C GLY A 339 18.42 0.56 -11.09
N LYS A 340 17.84 -0.58 -10.70
CA LYS A 340 17.40 -0.78 -9.31
C LYS A 340 18.57 -0.90 -8.35
N GLY A 341 18.44 -0.22 -7.21
CA GLY A 341 19.53 -0.04 -6.25
C GLY A 341 20.44 1.13 -6.58
N GLY A 342 20.24 1.84 -7.71
CA GLY A 342 21.12 2.93 -8.11
C GLY A 342 21.13 4.11 -7.16
N VAL A 343 20.01 4.44 -6.50
CA VAL A 343 19.99 5.47 -5.45
C VAL A 343 20.99 5.18 -4.34
N PHE A 344 21.04 3.92 -3.88
CA PHE A 344 21.97 3.50 -2.83
C PHE A 344 23.43 3.57 -3.30
N GLN A 345 23.72 3.11 -4.53
CA GLN A 345 25.07 3.15 -5.09
C GLN A 345 25.59 4.57 -5.31
N LEU A 346 24.71 5.50 -5.72
CA LEU A 346 25.07 6.89 -5.99
C LEU A 346 25.28 7.72 -4.73
N LEU A 347 24.52 7.45 -3.67
CA LEU A 347 24.57 8.22 -2.43
C LEU A 347 25.51 7.61 -1.37
N GLY A 348 25.87 6.34 -1.50
CA GLY A 348 26.75 5.59 -0.60
C GLY A 348 26.15 5.30 0.78
N ASN A 349 25.79 6.36 1.51
CA ASN A 349 25.33 6.34 2.90
C ASN A 349 23.81 6.44 3.06
N PHE A 350 23.08 6.73 1.99
CA PHE A 350 21.61 6.85 2.04
C PHE A 350 20.96 5.65 1.36
N ASP A 351 19.98 5.05 2.05
CA ASP A 351 19.22 3.89 1.57
C ASP A 351 17.90 4.28 0.89
N GLU A 352 17.45 5.54 1.05
CA GLU A 352 16.18 6.06 0.55
C GLU A 352 16.35 7.43 -0.12
N ALA A 353 15.59 7.68 -1.20
CA ALA A 353 15.56 8.99 -1.85
C ALA A 353 14.65 9.99 -1.11
N HIS A 354 13.82 9.50 -0.19
CA HIS A 354 12.70 10.24 0.42
C HIS A 354 11.84 10.98 -0.62
N ASN A 355 11.71 10.40 -1.81
CA ASN A 355 10.92 10.90 -2.93
C ASN A 355 10.85 9.78 -3.98
N TYR A 356 9.75 9.05 -4.00
CA TYR A 356 9.61 7.91 -4.89
C TYR A 356 9.66 8.30 -6.37
N PHE A 357 9.16 9.50 -6.74
CA PHE A 357 9.19 9.95 -8.13
C PHE A 357 10.61 10.27 -8.59
N LEU A 358 11.41 10.93 -7.74
CA LEU A 358 12.82 11.11 -8.01
C LEU A 358 13.54 9.76 -8.09
N ARG A 359 13.25 8.84 -7.17
CA ARG A 359 13.80 7.48 -7.20
C ARG A 359 13.53 6.76 -8.51
N ILE A 360 12.29 6.72 -9.00
CA ILE A 360 12.00 6.04 -10.28
C ILE A 360 12.65 6.76 -11.46
N MET A 361 12.79 8.09 -11.42
CA MET A 361 13.54 8.83 -12.45
C MET A 361 15.02 8.43 -12.45
N ILE A 362 15.63 8.28 -11.28
CA ILE A 362 17.02 7.82 -11.14
C ILE A 362 17.15 6.37 -11.60
N GLU A 363 16.30 5.48 -11.12
CA GLU A 363 16.45 4.04 -11.33
C GLU A 363 15.98 3.59 -12.73
N THR A 364 15.10 4.34 -13.39
CA THR A 364 14.48 3.90 -14.67
C THR A 364 14.41 4.97 -15.76
N GLY A 365 14.94 6.17 -15.49
CA GLY A 365 14.91 7.31 -16.41
C GLY A 365 13.51 7.86 -16.67
N VAL A 366 13.43 8.78 -17.63
CA VAL A 366 12.17 9.39 -18.08
C VAL A 366 11.23 8.34 -18.68
N ILE A 367 11.76 7.32 -19.37
CA ILE A 367 10.93 6.30 -20.02
C ILE A 367 10.20 5.45 -18.98
N GLY A 368 10.91 4.92 -17.98
CA GLY A 368 10.29 4.13 -16.92
C GLY A 368 9.32 4.96 -16.09
N THR A 369 9.70 6.19 -15.76
CA THR A 369 8.82 7.15 -15.07
C THR A 369 7.52 7.40 -15.85
N ALA A 370 7.59 7.62 -17.16
CA ALA A 370 6.42 7.83 -18.00
C ALA A 370 5.48 6.62 -17.98
N PHE A 371 6.00 5.39 -18.10
CA PHE A 371 5.17 4.19 -18.02
C PHE A 371 4.53 4.00 -16.65
N PHE A 372 5.25 4.31 -15.56
CA PHE A 372 4.69 4.28 -14.22
C PHE A 372 3.54 5.29 -14.04
N LEU A 373 3.72 6.53 -14.50
CA LEU A 373 2.68 7.56 -14.45
C LEU A 373 1.46 7.21 -15.31
N LEU A 374 1.67 6.64 -16.50
CA LEU A 374 0.60 6.14 -17.34
C LEU A 374 -0.16 4.99 -16.65
N PHE A 375 0.54 4.05 -16.02
CA PHE A 375 -0.08 3.00 -15.21
C PHE A 375 -1.01 3.61 -14.14
N LEU A 376 -0.52 4.57 -13.34
CA LEU A 376 -1.32 5.23 -12.31
C LEU A 376 -2.54 5.95 -12.89
N PHE A 377 -2.36 6.71 -13.97
CA PHE A 377 -3.44 7.43 -14.65
C PHE A 377 -4.55 6.49 -15.10
N TYR A 378 -4.21 5.40 -15.80
CA TYR A 378 -5.22 4.47 -16.30
C TYR A 378 -5.82 3.57 -15.21
N LEU A 379 -5.09 3.30 -14.12
CA LEU A 379 -5.62 2.65 -12.92
C LEU A 379 -6.71 3.51 -12.26
N LEU A 380 -6.44 4.81 -12.08
CA LEU A 380 -7.42 5.77 -11.57
C LEU A 380 -8.63 5.86 -12.49
N ARG A 381 -8.42 6.06 -13.79
CA ARG A 381 -9.48 6.08 -14.80
C ARG A 381 -10.36 4.84 -14.74
N THR A 382 -9.76 3.65 -14.63
CA THR A 382 -10.50 2.38 -14.55
C THR A 382 -11.31 2.29 -13.27
N SER A 383 -10.74 2.75 -12.15
CA SER A 383 -11.43 2.76 -10.85
C SER A 383 -12.63 3.72 -10.86
N PHE A 384 -12.48 4.93 -11.42
CA PHE A 384 -13.60 5.87 -11.61
C PHE A 384 -14.71 5.28 -12.49
N MET A 385 -14.33 4.61 -13.59
CA MET A 385 -15.27 3.94 -14.47
C MET A 385 -16.03 2.82 -13.73
N LEU A 386 -15.36 2.03 -12.90
CA LEU A 386 -16.00 0.97 -12.09
C LEU A 386 -17.02 1.56 -11.11
N ILE A 387 -16.68 2.66 -10.43
CA ILE A 387 -17.58 3.39 -9.53
C ILE A 387 -18.85 3.88 -10.24
N GLY A 388 -18.72 4.38 -11.47
CA GLY A 388 -19.85 4.89 -12.25
C GLY A 388 -20.78 3.79 -12.78
N ARG A 389 -20.25 2.57 -12.98
CA ARG A 389 -20.97 1.48 -13.66
C ARG A 389 -21.43 0.36 -12.72
N THR A 390 -21.00 0.33 -11.46
CA THR A 390 -21.28 -0.79 -10.56
C THR A 390 -22.48 -0.62 -9.66
N ARG A 391 -23.32 -1.67 -9.58
CA ARG A 391 -24.34 -1.83 -8.53
C ARG A 391 -23.84 -2.70 -7.37
N ASP A 392 -22.76 -3.46 -7.57
CA ASP A 392 -22.15 -4.25 -6.49
C ASP A 392 -21.36 -3.32 -5.57
N ARG A 393 -21.81 -3.26 -4.31
CA ARG A 393 -21.19 -2.46 -3.25
C ARG A 393 -19.75 -2.86 -2.97
N ALA A 394 -19.40 -4.13 -3.07
CA ALA A 394 -18.02 -4.57 -2.84
C ALA A 394 -17.07 -3.98 -3.89
N VAL A 395 -17.45 -4.03 -5.16
CA VAL A 395 -16.69 -3.42 -6.26
C VAL A 395 -16.62 -1.91 -6.12
N TYR A 396 -17.72 -1.25 -5.70
CA TYR A 396 -17.74 0.18 -5.43
C TYR A 396 -16.71 0.57 -4.35
N ILE A 397 -16.71 -0.16 -3.22
CA ILE A 397 -15.81 0.09 -2.09
C ILE A 397 -14.36 -0.14 -2.49
N LEU A 398 -14.06 -1.23 -3.20
CA LEU A 398 -12.71 -1.50 -3.71
C LEU A 398 -12.22 -0.40 -4.64
N ALA A 399 -13.03 0.01 -5.61
CA ALA A 399 -12.67 1.04 -6.57
C ALA A 399 -12.48 2.42 -5.90
N LEU A 400 -13.33 2.75 -4.92
CA LEU A 400 -13.17 3.99 -4.15
C LEU A 400 -11.90 3.94 -3.29
N ASN A 401 -11.66 2.82 -2.60
CA ASN A 401 -10.44 2.62 -1.82
C ASN A 401 -9.20 2.74 -2.71
N MET A 402 -9.23 2.15 -3.91
CA MET A 402 -8.13 2.25 -4.88
C MET A 402 -7.82 3.70 -5.24
N ILE A 403 -8.82 4.51 -5.59
CA ILE A 403 -8.61 5.93 -5.94
C ILE A 403 -7.98 6.67 -4.76
N MET A 404 -8.57 6.50 -3.58
CA MET A 404 -8.17 7.20 -2.36
C MET A 404 -6.74 6.85 -1.96
N THR A 405 -6.42 5.56 -1.89
CA THR A 405 -5.08 5.09 -1.58
C THR A 405 -4.08 5.53 -2.64
N THR A 406 -4.42 5.48 -3.94
CA THR A 406 -3.52 5.94 -5.01
C THR A 406 -3.18 7.43 -4.86
N VAL A 407 -4.18 8.28 -4.57
CA VAL A 407 -3.95 9.71 -4.38
C VAL A 407 -3.09 9.97 -3.14
N VAL A 408 -3.39 9.35 -2.00
CA VAL A 408 -2.56 9.46 -0.79
C VAL A 408 -1.13 9.01 -1.08
N LEU A 409 -0.96 7.90 -1.79
CA LEU A 409 0.36 7.39 -2.17
C LEU A 409 1.13 8.37 -3.05
N CYS A 410 0.50 8.94 -4.06
CA CYS A 410 1.15 9.92 -4.92
C CYS A 410 1.61 11.14 -4.10
N MET A 411 0.75 11.65 -3.21
CA MET A 411 1.12 12.80 -2.38
C MET A 411 2.24 12.49 -1.40
N VAL A 412 2.13 11.37 -0.67
CA VAL A 412 3.17 10.94 0.28
C VAL A 412 4.48 10.63 -0.44
N SER A 413 4.40 10.12 -1.67
CA SER A 413 5.55 9.78 -2.51
C SER A 413 6.39 10.98 -2.95
N MET A 414 5.88 12.20 -2.81
CA MET A 414 6.68 13.42 -3.04
C MET A 414 7.73 13.65 -1.95
N GLY A 415 7.54 13.07 -0.76
CA GLY A 415 8.44 13.25 0.39
C GLY A 415 8.91 11.96 1.04
N GLN A 416 8.55 10.81 0.49
CA GLN A 416 8.95 9.47 0.96
C GLN A 416 8.86 8.40 -0.16
N ASP A 417 9.38 7.20 0.09
CA ASP A 417 9.36 6.07 -0.85
C ASP A 417 8.05 5.24 -0.78
N GLY A 418 6.92 5.91 -1.01
CA GLY A 418 5.58 5.37 -0.74
C GLY A 418 5.24 4.05 -1.43
N PHE A 419 5.59 3.89 -2.71
CA PHE A 419 5.30 2.67 -3.47
C PHE A 419 6.31 1.54 -3.27
N TYR A 420 7.37 1.77 -2.49
CA TYR A 420 8.42 0.77 -2.20
C TYR A 420 8.26 0.14 -0.80
N SER A 421 7.66 0.85 0.15
CA SER A 421 7.41 0.35 1.50
C SER A 421 6.48 -0.87 1.48
N SER A 422 6.93 -2.02 1.98
CA SER A 422 6.17 -3.28 1.89
C SER A 422 4.79 -3.20 2.56
N LYS A 423 4.70 -2.52 3.72
CA LYS A 423 3.44 -2.34 4.46
C LYS A 423 2.35 -1.60 3.67
N LEU A 424 2.74 -0.95 2.57
CA LEU A 424 1.87 -0.12 1.75
C LEU A 424 1.79 -0.60 0.29
N ALA A 425 2.92 -1.02 -0.27
CA ALA A 425 3.03 -1.61 -1.60
C ALA A 425 2.20 -2.89 -1.70
N ILE A 426 2.31 -3.81 -0.73
CA ILE A 426 1.54 -5.07 -0.73
C ILE A 426 0.03 -4.83 -0.77
N PRO A 427 -0.60 -4.07 0.15
CA PRO A 427 -2.04 -3.85 0.11
C PRO A 427 -2.46 -3.05 -1.13
N PHE A 428 -1.62 -2.12 -1.61
CA PHE A 428 -1.86 -1.39 -2.85
C PHE A 428 -1.94 -2.33 -4.07
N TYR A 429 -0.89 -3.10 -4.34
CA TYR A 429 -0.84 -4.00 -5.50
C TYR A 429 -1.81 -5.19 -5.36
N MET A 430 -2.10 -5.64 -4.13
CA MET A 430 -3.19 -6.59 -3.88
C MET A 430 -4.55 -5.99 -4.30
N ASN A 431 -4.81 -4.72 -3.94
CA ASN A 431 -6.02 -4.03 -4.36
C ASN A 431 -6.06 -3.84 -5.90
N VAL A 432 -4.91 -3.62 -6.56
CA VAL A 432 -4.83 -3.58 -8.04
C VAL A 432 -5.26 -4.92 -8.64
N GLY A 433 -4.82 -6.03 -8.06
CA GLY A 433 -5.28 -7.37 -8.43
C GLY A 433 -6.80 -7.55 -8.25
N LEU A 434 -7.38 -7.04 -7.17
CA LEU A 434 -8.83 -7.07 -6.95
C LEU A 434 -9.61 -6.21 -7.97
N ILE A 435 -9.07 -5.05 -8.36
CA ILE A 435 -9.62 -4.20 -9.42
C ILE A 435 -9.55 -4.90 -10.78
N ASN A 436 -8.44 -5.58 -11.09
CA ASN A 436 -8.31 -6.42 -12.28
C ASN A 436 -9.41 -7.48 -12.33
N LEU A 437 -9.62 -8.20 -11.22
CA LEU A 437 -10.68 -9.21 -11.11
C LEU A 437 -12.07 -8.62 -11.34
N ALA A 438 -12.36 -7.48 -10.71
CA ALA A 438 -13.65 -6.80 -10.85
C ALA A 438 -13.90 -6.29 -12.28
N TYR A 439 -12.86 -5.80 -12.96
CA TYR A 439 -12.91 -5.37 -14.35
C TYR A 439 -13.17 -6.56 -15.30
N MET A 440 -12.41 -7.66 -15.15
CA MET A 440 -12.52 -8.84 -16.02
C MET A 440 -13.92 -9.45 -15.99
N LYS A 441 -14.54 -9.56 -14.81
CA LYS A 441 -15.89 -10.12 -14.66
C LYS A 441 -16.99 -9.30 -15.35
N ARG A 442 -16.74 -8.04 -15.69
CA ARG A 442 -17.73 -7.15 -16.32
C ARG A 442 -17.69 -7.17 -17.85
N ARG A 443 -16.54 -7.48 -18.45
CA ARG A 443 -16.35 -7.46 -19.90
C ARG A 443 -17.31 -8.36 -20.70
N PRO A 444 -17.74 -9.55 -20.23
CA PRO A 444 -18.67 -10.41 -20.97
C PRO A 444 -20.04 -9.79 -21.25
N HIS A 445 -20.49 -8.83 -20.43
CA HIS A 445 -21.82 -8.24 -20.57
C HIS A 445 -21.86 -6.95 -21.39
N ALA A 446 -20.72 -6.33 -21.67
CA ALA A 446 -20.67 -5.08 -22.47
C ALA A 446 -20.60 -5.33 -23.98
N ALA A 447 -20.23 -6.56 -24.40
CA ALA A 447 -20.30 -6.98 -25.80
C ALA A 447 -21.68 -7.50 -26.21
N ALA A 448 -22.54 -7.85 -25.25
CA ALA A 448 -23.97 -7.97 -25.49
C ALA A 448 -24.51 -6.54 -25.66
N ALA A 449 -25.19 -6.27 -26.78
CA ALA A 449 -25.62 -4.95 -27.21
C ALA A 449 -26.15 -4.09 -26.04
N PRO A 450 -25.83 -2.78 -25.99
CA PRO A 450 -26.35 -1.91 -24.95
C PRO A 450 -27.86 -2.09 -24.93
N VAL A 451 -28.38 -2.64 -23.83
CA VAL A 451 -29.80 -2.62 -23.56
C VAL A 451 -30.17 -1.15 -23.62
N ARG A 452 -30.77 -0.73 -24.75
CA ARG A 452 -31.38 0.58 -24.88
C ARG A 452 -32.38 0.61 -23.75
N TYR A 453 -32.01 1.26 -22.65
CA TYR A 453 -32.95 1.66 -21.63
C TYR A 453 -33.87 2.65 -22.36
N SER A 454 -34.94 2.13 -22.96
CA SER A 454 -36.03 2.96 -23.45
C SER A 454 -36.45 3.80 -22.25
N ARG A 455 -36.61 5.10 -22.49
CA ARG A 455 -37.09 6.08 -21.51
C ARG A 455 -38.50 5.77 -20.97
N GLU A 456 -39.09 4.63 -21.33
CA GLU A 456 -40.49 4.26 -21.02
C GLU A 456 -40.76 3.87 -19.57
N TYR A 457 -39.74 3.63 -18.73
CA TYR A 457 -39.96 3.26 -17.31
C TYR A 457 -39.76 4.41 -16.31
N ALA A 458 -39.68 5.67 -16.77
CA ALA A 458 -39.53 6.84 -15.91
C ALA A 458 -40.71 7.82 -15.98
N GLN A 459 -41.92 7.34 -16.23
CA GLN A 459 -43.12 8.07 -15.80
C GLN A 459 -43.74 7.34 -14.60
N PRO A 460 -43.62 7.89 -13.37
CA PRO A 460 -44.54 7.51 -12.33
C PRO A 460 -45.92 7.94 -12.80
N ASN A 461 -46.82 6.97 -12.94
CA ASN A 461 -48.24 7.20 -13.09
C ASN A 461 -48.70 7.99 -11.86
N LEU A 462 -48.65 9.32 -11.94
CA LEU A 462 -49.35 10.24 -11.04
C LEU A 462 -50.83 10.16 -11.42
N GLY A 463 -51.44 9.01 -11.08
CA GLY A 463 -52.87 8.84 -11.11
C GLY A 463 -53.48 9.80 -10.11
N HIS A 464 -53.95 10.94 -10.61
CA HIS A 464 -54.95 11.77 -9.96
C HIS A 464 -56.22 10.95 -9.74
N GLY A 465 -56.33 10.30 -8.58
CA GLY A 465 -57.61 9.87 -8.03
C GLY A 465 -58.26 11.04 -7.30
N ARG A 466 -58.99 11.88 -8.06
CA ARG A 466 -60.10 12.69 -7.54
C ARG A 466 -61.32 11.77 -7.40
N THR A 467 -62.03 11.90 -6.28
CA THR A 467 -63.49 11.72 -6.02
C THR A 467 -63.65 11.27 -4.57
N ALA A 468 -64.61 11.69 -3.75
CA ALA A 468 -65.66 12.70 -3.79
C ALA A 468 -66.03 12.97 -2.33
#